data_AF-A0A356TFC2-F1
#
_entry.id   AF-A0A356TFC2-F1
#
_cell.length_a   1.000
_cell.length_b   1.000
_cell.length_c   1.000
_cell.angle_alpha   90.00
_cell.angle_beta   90.00
_cell.angle_gamma   90.00
#
_symmetry.space_group_name_H-M   'P 1'
#
loop_
_entity.id
_entity.type
_entity.pdbx_description
1 polymer ?
#
loop_
_entity_poly.entity_id
_entity_poly.type
_entity_poly.pdbx_seq_one_letter_code
_entity_poly.pdbx_strand_id
1 'polypeptide(L)'
;MKAAWIIAAASLGVALAGCSSEVTVVDDTGCVSDSECPVDTLCEAGFCVADDTYEVCTSTPDCLDSADECFEVDIPQAATSGRFCTNACGSDVDCQPANGFGGVCYALGGDPTALCYQQCDFDSDCYPGSVCIEVDLGGGVIDFICTPDN
;
A
#
# COMPACT_ATOMS: atom_id res chain seq x y z
N MET A 1 -4.35 -49.85 17.91
CA MET A 1 -5.52 -49.08 18.36
C MET A 1 -5.04 -47.98 19.29
N LYS A 2 -4.88 -46.75 18.79
CA LYS A 2 -4.59 -45.56 19.59
C LYS A 2 -5.57 -44.47 19.16
N ALA A 3 -6.23 -43.90 20.16
CA ALA A 3 -7.46 -43.13 20.06
C ALA A 3 -7.26 -41.79 19.35
N ALA A 4 -8.22 -41.47 18.48
CA ALA A 4 -8.44 -40.15 17.90
C ALA A 4 -9.09 -39.23 18.94
N TRP A 5 -8.65 -37.97 18.99
CA TRP A 5 -9.37 -36.90 19.68
C TRP A 5 -9.66 -35.80 18.67
N ILE A 6 -10.94 -35.67 18.35
CA ILE A 6 -11.51 -34.58 17.58
C ILE A 6 -11.64 -33.41 18.56
N ILE A 7 -10.86 -32.35 18.35
CA ILE A 7 -11.08 -31.08 19.06
C ILE A 7 -12.16 -30.33 18.27
N ALA A 8 -13.34 -30.23 18.87
CA ALA A 8 -14.45 -29.46 18.35
C ALA A 8 -14.08 -27.97 18.37
N ALA A 9 -13.98 -27.35 17.20
CA ALA A 9 -13.94 -25.91 17.07
C ALA A 9 -15.34 -25.35 17.39
N ALA A 10 -15.49 -24.77 18.58
CA ALA A 10 -16.66 -23.99 18.91
C ALA A 10 -16.53 -22.62 18.25
N SER A 11 -17.11 -22.46 17.06
CA SER A 11 -17.33 -21.14 16.47
C SER A 11 -18.47 -20.45 17.21
N LEU A 12 -18.15 -19.75 18.30
CA LEU A 12 -19.04 -18.74 18.86
C LEU A 12 -18.99 -17.51 17.95
N GLY A 13 -20.02 -17.35 17.13
CA GLY A 13 -20.32 -16.06 16.52
C GLY A 13 -20.62 -15.03 17.60
N VAL A 14 -19.83 -13.97 17.64
CA VAL A 14 -20.17 -12.73 18.33
C VAL A 14 -20.27 -11.66 17.25
N ALA A 15 -21.50 -11.40 16.81
CA ALA A 15 -21.82 -10.18 16.10
C ALA A 15 -21.83 -9.03 17.12
N LEU A 16 -20.78 -8.22 17.12
CA LEU A 16 -20.78 -6.90 17.74
C LEU A 16 -20.52 -5.89 16.63
N ALA A 17 -21.54 -5.07 16.36
CA ALA A 17 -21.40 -3.88 15.56
C ALA A 17 -20.39 -2.93 16.24
N GLY A 18 -19.25 -2.76 15.60
CA GLY A 18 -18.20 -1.82 15.94
C GLY A 18 -17.12 -2.00 14.89
N CYS A 19 -17.00 -1.03 13.98
CA CYS A 19 -15.91 -1.01 13.00
C CYS A 19 -14.59 -0.93 13.80
N SER A 20 -13.94 -2.06 13.99
CA SER A 20 -12.59 -2.15 14.54
C SER A 20 -11.77 -2.60 13.36
N SER A 21 -10.86 -1.75 12.88
CA SER A 21 -9.91 -2.07 11.82
C SER A 21 -9.26 -3.40 12.15
N GLU A 22 -9.63 -4.43 11.40
CA GLU A 22 -9.07 -5.77 11.56
C GLU A 22 -7.72 -5.74 10.87
N VAL A 23 -6.66 -5.61 11.66
CA VAL A 23 -5.30 -5.87 11.17
C VAL A 23 -5.32 -7.29 10.62
N THR A 24 -5.22 -7.41 9.30
CA THR A 24 -5.12 -8.69 8.60
C THR A 24 -3.72 -9.24 8.83
N VAL A 25 -3.54 -9.93 9.95
CA VAL A 25 -2.31 -10.70 10.22
C VAL A 25 -2.21 -11.79 9.14
N VAL A 26 -1.26 -11.63 8.23
CA VAL A 26 -1.01 -12.56 7.13
C VAL A 26 -0.24 -13.77 7.64
N ASP A 27 0.56 -13.59 8.69
CA ASP A 27 1.31 -14.66 9.35
C ASP A 27 1.65 -14.36 10.83
N ASP A 28 1.41 -15.34 11.71
CA ASP A 28 1.64 -15.28 13.17
C ASP A 28 3.06 -15.75 13.58
N THR A 29 3.98 -16.00 12.63
CA THR A 29 5.32 -16.56 12.94
C THR A 29 6.21 -15.59 13.70
N GLY A 30 5.79 -14.33 13.83
CA GLY A 30 6.56 -13.28 14.47
C GLY A 30 7.68 -12.79 13.56
N CYS A 31 7.80 -11.48 13.40
CA CYS A 31 8.85 -10.86 12.60
C CYS A 31 9.64 -9.84 13.44
N VAL A 32 10.89 -9.56 13.06
CA VAL A 32 11.68 -8.44 13.59
C VAL A 32 12.07 -7.45 12.50
N SER A 33 11.84 -7.77 11.24
CA SER A 33 12.08 -6.94 10.06
C SER A 33 11.21 -7.37 8.87
N ASP A 34 10.96 -6.47 7.93
CA ASP A 34 10.14 -6.74 6.73
C ASP A 34 10.69 -7.88 5.88
N SER A 35 12.01 -8.10 5.93
CA SER A 35 12.67 -9.20 5.21
C SER A 35 12.27 -10.60 5.66
N GLU A 36 11.64 -10.72 6.84
CA GLU A 36 11.11 -11.99 7.37
C GLU A 36 9.66 -12.21 6.97
N CYS A 37 9.02 -11.19 6.41
CA CYS A 37 7.64 -11.26 5.99
C CYS A 37 7.53 -11.74 4.53
N PRO A 38 6.41 -12.39 4.17
CA PRO A 38 6.07 -12.66 2.78
C PRO A 38 6.18 -11.42 1.88
N VAL A 39 6.19 -11.64 0.57
CA VAL A 39 6.05 -10.52 -0.38
C VAL A 39 4.76 -9.74 -0.11
N ASP A 40 4.81 -8.42 -0.31
CA ASP A 40 3.69 -7.49 -0.10
C ASP A 40 3.13 -7.52 1.34
N THR A 41 4.03 -7.75 2.31
CA THR A 41 3.72 -7.66 3.74
C THR A 41 4.87 -6.99 4.51
N LEU A 42 4.52 -6.23 5.54
CA LEU A 42 5.46 -5.47 6.37
C LEU A 42 5.49 -6.01 7.79
N CYS A 43 6.64 -5.84 8.45
CA CYS A 43 6.79 -6.27 9.83
C CYS A 43 6.36 -5.16 10.80
N GLU A 44 5.13 -5.25 11.29
CA GLU A 44 4.57 -4.25 12.17
C GLU A 44 4.17 -4.83 13.53
N ALA A 45 4.62 -4.20 14.61
CA ALA A 45 4.42 -4.66 15.98
C ALA A 45 4.81 -6.13 16.23
N GLY A 46 5.69 -6.69 15.39
CA GLY A 46 6.14 -8.08 15.45
C GLY A 46 5.26 -9.07 14.68
N PHE A 47 4.35 -8.60 13.83
CA PHE A 47 3.49 -9.43 12.97
C PHE A 47 3.65 -9.01 11.50
N CYS A 48 3.52 -9.96 10.58
CA CYS A 48 3.48 -9.63 9.15
C CYS A 48 2.07 -9.19 8.79
N VAL A 49 1.92 -7.91 8.49
CA VAL A 49 0.67 -7.28 8.07
C VAL A 49 0.70 -7.03 6.56
N ALA A 50 -0.47 -6.96 5.92
CA ALA A 50 -0.53 -6.60 4.51
C ALA A 50 0.13 -5.23 4.28
N ASP A 51 0.96 -5.14 3.25
CA ASP A 51 1.48 -3.87 2.77
C ASP A 51 0.39 -3.18 1.97
N ASP A 52 -0.05 -2.04 2.47
CA ASP A 52 -1.04 -1.17 1.84
C ASP A 52 -0.42 0.14 1.32
N THR A 53 0.92 0.21 1.28
CA THR A 53 1.61 1.29 0.58
C THR A 53 1.15 1.31 -0.87
N TYR A 54 0.74 2.50 -1.31
CA TYR A 54 0.10 2.80 -2.59
C TYR A 54 -1.38 2.41 -2.75
N GLU A 55 -2.01 1.83 -1.73
CA GLU A 55 -3.44 1.52 -1.77
C GLU A 55 -4.30 2.79 -1.64
N VAL A 56 -5.46 2.81 -2.31
CA VAL A 56 -6.42 3.92 -2.23
C VAL A 56 -6.98 4.05 -0.81
N CYS A 57 -7.01 5.27 -0.29
CA CYS A 57 -7.41 5.55 1.09
C CYS A 57 -8.46 6.67 1.17
N THR A 58 -9.14 6.76 2.30
CA THR A 58 -10.05 7.87 2.61
C THR A 58 -9.55 8.74 3.75
N SER A 59 -8.65 8.23 4.60
CA SER A 59 -8.02 8.95 5.70
C SER A 59 -6.74 8.24 6.16
N THR A 60 -5.85 8.96 6.86
CA THR A 60 -4.57 8.39 7.36
C THR A 60 -4.74 7.11 8.18
N PRO A 61 -5.79 6.95 9.01
CA PRO A 61 -6.03 5.68 9.71
C PRO A 61 -6.37 4.48 8.82
N ASP A 62 -6.61 4.68 7.52
CA ASP A 62 -6.78 3.59 6.57
C ASP A 62 -5.44 2.98 6.16
N CYS A 63 -4.34 3.71 6.36
CA CYS A 63 -2.98 3.26 6.07
C CYS A 63 -2.45 2.42 7.23
N LEU A 64 -2.09 1.18 6.96
CA LEU A 64 -1.57 0.20 7.90
C LEU A 64 -0.09 0.47 8.15
N ASP A 65 0.70 0.80 7.13
CA ASP A 65 2.09 1.23 7.38
C ASP A 65 2.11 2.54 8.18
N SER A 66 2.69 2.47 9.38
CA SER A 66 2.95 3.62 10.25
C SER A 66 3.79 4.74 9.63
N ALA A 67 4.52 4.47 8.54
CA ALA A 67 5.25 5.46 7.76
C ALA A 67 4.36 6.24 6.78
N ASP A 68 3.19 5.70 6.44
CA ASP A 68 2.31 6.25 5.41
C ASP A 68 1.24 7.18 6.00
N GLU A 69 0.86 8.16 5.18
CA GLU A 69 -0.33 8.98 5.40
C GLU A 69 -1.22 8.95 4.14
N CYS A 70 -2.50 9.27 4.33
CA CYS A 70 -3.43 9.32 3.22
C CYS A 70 -3.38 10.67 2.51
N PHE A 71 -2.46 10.80 1.54
CA PHE A 71 -2.25 12.01 0.77
C PHE A 71 -3.29 12.15 -0.35
N GLU A 72 -3.63 13.39 -0.69
CA GLU A 72 -4.43 13.72 -1.88
C GLU A 72 -3.50 14.19 -3.00
N VAL A 73 -3.69 13.62 -4.18
CA VAL A 73 -2.95 13.94 -5.39
C VAL A 73 -3.95 14.22 -6.50
N ASP A 74 -3.78 15.36 -7.15
CA ASP A 74 -4.53 15.78 -8.34
C ASP A 74 -3.52 16.04 -9.45
N ILE A 75 -3.58 15.28 -10.55
CA ILE A 75 -2.68 15.40 -11.70
C ILE A 75 -3.50 15.76 -12.93
N PRO A 76 -3.83 17.06 -13.13
CA PRO A 76 -4.72 17.48 -14.20
C PRO A 76 -4.22 17.11 -15.61
N GLN A 77 -2.90 17.07 -15.84
CA GLN A 77 -2.35 16.70 -17.14
C GLN A 77 -2.58 15.22 -17.50
N ALA A 78 -2.72 14.35 -16.50
CA ALA A 78 -3.01 12.93 -16.67
C ALA A 78 -4.51 12.63 -16.51
N ALA A 79 -5.31 13.63 -16.14
CA ALA A 79 -6.74 13.50 -15.81
C ALA A 79 -7.01 12.48 -14.69
N THR A 80 -6.08 12.34 -13.75
CA THR A 80 -6.22 11.47 -12.57
C THR A 80 -6.23 12.31 -11.31
N SER A 81 -6.97 11.84 -10.30
CA SER A 81 -7.03 12.46 -9.00
C SER A 81 -7.41 11.44 -7.95
N GLY A 82 -7.06 11.68 -6.70
CA GLY A 82 -7.49 10.83 -5.62
C GLY A 82 -6.59 10.82 -4.42
N ARG A 83 -6.82 9.83 -3.57
CA ARG A 83 -6.07 9.66 -2.33
C ARG A 83 -5.54 8.25 -2.20
N PHE A 84 -4.31 8.12 -1.75
CA PHE A 84 -3.67 6.83 -1.55
C PHE A 84 -2.68 6.91 -0.38
N CYS A 85 -2.39 5.75 0.22
CA CYS A 85 -1.41 5.59 1.27
C CYS A 85 -0.02 5.72 0.68
N THR A 86 0.73 6.71 1.16
CA THR A 86 2.12 6.95 0.75
C THR A 86 2.79 7.83 1.80
N ASN A 87 4.09 8.00 1.66
CA ASN A 87 4.89 8.87 2.50
C ASN A 87 5.57 9.98 1.66
N ALA A 88 5.91 11.07 2.34
CA ALA A 88 6.76 12.09 1.76
C ALA A 88 8.21 11.59 1.67
N CYS A 89 8.90 11.92 0.57
CA CYS A 89 10.21 11.38 0.26
C CYS A 89 11.23 12.46 -0.12
N GLY A 90 12.52 12.15 0.05
CA GLY A 90 13.62 12.97 -0.44
C GLY A 90 14.27 12.40 -1.70
N SER A 91 14.11 11.10 -1.95
CA SER A 91 14.70 10.35 -3.05
C SER A 91 14.03 8.99 -3.23
N ASP A 92 14.27 8.33 -4.36
CA ASP A 92 13.68 7.03 -4.69
C ASP A 92 14.03 5.92 -3.67
N VAL A 93 15.15 6.05 -2.95
CA VAL A 93 15.52 5.07 -1.91
C VAL A 93 14.65 5.13 -0.66
N ASP A 94 13.86 6.20 -0.51
CA ASP A 94 12.91 6.36 0.59
C ASP A 94 11.57 5.67 0.27
N CYS A 95 11.38 5.21 -0.97
CA CYS A 95 10.12 4.66 -1.46
C CYS A 95 10.16 3.14 -1.49
N GLN A 96 9.15 2.53 -0.89
CA GLN A 96 9.06 1.08 -0.83
C GLN A 96 8.70 0.48 -2.21
N PRO A 97 9.31 -0.64 -2.60
CA PRO A 97 8.89 -1.38 -3.78
C PRO A 97 7.59 -2.14 -3.49
N ALA A 98 6.65 -2.17 -4.44
CA ALA A 98 5.37 -2.88 -4.31
C ALA A 98 5.07 -3.67 -5.59
N ASN A 99 4.41 -4.84 -5.47
CA ASN A 99 4.02 -5.70 -6.60
C ASN A 99 5.17 -6.07 -7.56
N GLY A 100 6.41 -6.11 -7.06
CA GLY A 100 7.61 -6.39 -7.86
C GLY A 100 8.15 -5.20 -8.67
N PHE A 101 7.59 -4.01 -8.48
CA PHE A 101 8.06 -2.75 -9.08
C PHE A 101 8.79 -1.89 -8.04
N GLY A 102 9.65 -0.98 -8.51
CA GLY A 102 10.35 -0.03 -7.65
C GLY A 102 9.43 1.08 -7.15
N GLY A 103 9.79 1.68 -6.02
CA GLY A 103 9.23 2.96 -5.58
C GLY A 103 10.05 4.13 -6.14
N VAL A 104 9.37 5.22 -6.49
CA VAL A 104 9.98 6.45 -7.03
C VAL A 104 9.43 7.69 -6.35
N CYS A 105 10.28 8.72 -6.25
CA CYS A 105 9.98 9.94 -5.50
C CYS A 105 9.72 11.12 -6.45
N TYR A 106 8.47 11.59 -6.52
CA TYR A 106 8.10 12.69 -7.40
C TYR A 106 7.23 13.75 -6.73
N ALA A 107 7.45 15.01 -7.11
CA ALA A 107 6.53 16.11 -6.84
C ALA A 107 5.68 16.35 -8.10
N LEU A 108 4.39 16.02 -8.02
CA LEU A 108 3.44 16.04 -9.14
C LEU A 108 2.23 16.91 -8.80
N GLY A 109 1.36 17.16 -9.79
CA GLY A 109 0.09 17.88 -9.55
C GLY A 109 0.21 19.37 -9.19
N GLY A 110 1.42 19.93 -9.24
CA GLY A 110 1.68 21.30 -8.81
C GLY A 110 1.88 21.45 -7.29
N ASP A 111 1.84 20.36 -6.53
CA ASP A 111 2.25 20.36 -5.12
C ASP A 111 3.79 20.29 -5.02
N PRO A 112 4.43 21.12 -4.18
CA PRO A 112 5.88 21.04 -3.98
C PRO A 112 6.34 19.81 -3.18
N THR A 113 5.42 19.09 -2.53
CA THR A 113 5.72 17.91 -1.73
C THR A 113 6.00 16.73 -2.65
N ALA A 114 7.18 16.14 -2.52
CA ALA A 114 7.49 14.90 -3.20
C ALA A 114 6.91 13.73 -2.40
N LEU A 115 6.17 12.87 -3.08
CA LEU A 115 5.56 11.67 -2.52
C LEU A 115 6.14 10.44 -3.21
N CYS A 116 6.07 9.31 -2.53
CA CYS A 116 6.39 8.03 -3.13
C CYS A 116 5.27 7.53 -4.04
N TYR A 117 5.65 6.95 -5.16
CA TYR A 117 4.75 6.28 -6.11
C TYR A 117 5.34 4.93 -6.50
N GLN A 118 4.47 3.97 -6.77
CA GLN A 118 4.85 2.70 -7.39
C GLN A 118 5.14 2.92 -8.88
N GLN A 119 6.23 2.36 -9.40
CA GLN A 119 6.41 2.22 -10.84
C GLN A 119 5.43 1.19 -11.43
N CYS A 120 5.10 1.32 -12.72
CA CYS A 120 4.23 0.37 -13.42
C CYS A 120 4.58 0.29 -14.91
N ASP A 121 4.18 -0.78 -15.57
CA ASP A 121 4.15 -0.85 -17.04
C ASP A 121 2.71 -0.74 -17.58
N PHE A 122 1.73 -1.22 -16.80
CA PHE A 122 0.31 -1.26 -17.15
C PHE A 122 -0.58 -1.02 -15.92
N ASP A 123 -1.85 -0.67 -16.13
CA ASP A 123 -2.84 -0.50 -15.04
C ASP A 123 -2.98 -1.74 -14.15
N SER A 124 -2.74 -2.94 -14.70
CA SER A 124 -2.80 -4.19 -13.93
C SER A 124 -1.69 -4.36 -12.89
N ASP A 125 -0.65 -3.53 -12.98
CA ASP A 125 0.46 -3.54 -12.03
C ASP A 125 0.16 -2.68 -10.79
N CYS A 126 -0.87 -1.84 -10.87
CA CYS A 126 -1.29 -0.94 -9.81
C CYS A 126 -2.34 -1.56 -8.89
N TYR A 127 -2.41 -1.05 -7.65
CA TYR A 127 -3.48 -1.40 -6.73
C TYR A 127 -4.87 -1.10 -7.31
N PRO A 128 -5.91 -1.88 -6.96
CA PRO A 128 -7.26 -1.62 -7.40
C PRO A 128 -7.71 -0.18 -7.12
N GLY A 129 -8.26 0.49 -8.14
CA GLY A 129 -8.64 1.91 -8.04
C GLY A 129 -7.50 2.88 -8.36
N SER A 130 -6.37 2.38 -8.86
CA SER A 130 -5.28 3.17 -9.43
C SER A 130 -5.08 2.86 -10.91
N VAL A 131 -4.47 3.80 -11.63
CA VAL A 131 -4.11 3.70 -13.06
C VAL A 131 -2.64 4.05 -13.26
N CYS A 132 -2.05 3.46 -14.29
CA CYS A 132 -0.66 3.69 -14.66
C CYS A 132 -0.57 4.89 -15.62
N ILE A 133 0.08 5.97 -15.18
CA ILE A 133 0.23 7.20 -15.97
C ILE A 133 1.67 7.44 -16.40
N GLU A 134 1.83 8.13 -17.53
CA GLU A 134 3.10 8.66 -17.97
C GLU A 134 3.48 9.92 -17.17
N VAL A 135 4.67 9.93 -16.59
CA VAL A 135 5.27 11.13 -16.00
C VAL A 135 6.12 11.82 -17.06
N ASP A 136 5.74 13.04 -17.44
CA ASP A 136 6.51 13.91 -18.33
C ASP A 136 7.08 15.11 -17.57
N LEU A 137 8.41 15.21 -17.50
CA LEU A 137 9.12 16.39 -17.01
C LEU A 137 9.84 17.09 -18.17
N GLY A 138 9.13 18.01 -18.84
CA GLY A 138 9.74 18.95 -19.78
C GLY A 138 9.79 18.50 -21.24
N GLY A 139 8.86 17.65 -21.67
CA GLY A 139 8.63 17.26 -23.07
C GLY A 139 9.11 15.86 -23.42
N GLY A 140 9.24 14.97 -22.43
CA GLY A 140 9.57 13.57 -22.61
C GLY A 140 9.14 12.73 -21.42
N VAL A 141 8.62 11.53 -21.71
CA VAL A 141 8.29 10.53 -20.68
C VAL A 141 9.57 10.14 -19.96
N ILE A 142 9.57 10.29 -18.64
CA ILE A 142 10.69 9.92 -17.78
C ILE A 142 10.42 8.64 -16.99
N ASP A 143 9.15 8.34 -16.69
CA ASP A 143 8.73 7.15 -15.96
C ASP A 143 7.22 6.87 -16.12
N PHE A 144 6.79 5.70 -15.66
CA PHE A 144 5.40 5.29 -15.55
C PHE A 144 5.09 4.95 -14.10
N ILE A 145 4.04 5.56 -13.55
CA ILE A 145 3.71 5.42 -12.12
C ILE A 145 2.23 5.15 -11.89
N CYS A 146 1.93 4.43 -10.80
CA CYS A 146 0.57 4.24 -10.33
C CYS A 146 0.08 5.50 -9.62
N THR A 147 -1.10 5.96 -10.01
CA THR A 147 -1.79 7.06 -9.36
C THR A 147 -3.25 6.69 -9.12
N PRO A 148 -3.89 7.19 -8.05
CA PRO A 148 -5.30 6.89 -7.79
C PRO A 148 -6.18 7.44 -8.93
N ASP A 149 -7.21 6.67 -9.26
CA ASP A 149 -8.19 6.97 -10.32
C ASP A 149 -9.57 7.21 -9.66
N ASN A 150 -9.89 8.48 -9.38
CA ASN A 150 -11.23 8.91 -8.94
C ASN A 150 -12.16 9.28 -10.09
#